data_AF-A0A562GNN7-F1
#
_entry.id   AF-A0A562GNN7-F1
#
_cell.length_a   1.000
_cell.length_b   1.000
_cell.length_c   1.000
_cell.angle_alpha   90.00
_cell.angle_beta   90.00
_cell.angle_gamma   90.00
#
_symmetry.space_group_name_H-M   'P 1'
#
loop_
_entity.id
_entity.type
_entity.pdbx_description
1 polymer ?
#
loop_
_entity_poly.entity_id
_entity_poly.type
_entity_poly.pdbx_seq_one_letter_code
_entity_poly.pdbx_strand_id
1 'polypeptide(L)' 'MLMRGTSAEYKKREGELYDKIREVSDEFARLSKAGMDTTEALRRLEAALTEFALLRIQGEDTSKGAVILFPRL' A
#
# COMPACT_ATOMS: atom_id res chain seq x y z
N MET A 1 12.06 -28.79 5.00
CA MET A 1 12.11 -28.12 3.68
C MET A 1 10.98 -27.09 3.68
N LEU A 2 11.25 -25.83 4.01
CA LEU A 2 10.23 -24.79 4.12
C LEU A 2 10.63 -23.59 3.25
N MET A 3 9.76 -23.33 2.27
CA MET A 3 9.39 -21.99 1.77
C MET A 3 10.52 -21.12 1.18
N ARG A 4 11.03 -21.50 -0.01
CA ARG A 4 11.73 -20.58 -0.93
C ARG A 4 10.79 -19.87 -1.93
N GLY A 5 9.48 -20.12 -1.87
CA GLY A 5 8.48 -19.53 -2.76
C GLY A 5 7.93 -18.15 -2.32
N THR A 6 8.00 -17.82 -1.03
CA THR A 6 7.35 -16.62 -0.48
C THR A 6 8.05 -15.31 -0.80
N SER A 7 9.37 -15.30 -0.99
CA SER A 7 10.13 -14.04 -1.19
C SER A 7 9.90 -13.39 -2.56
N ALA A 8 9.82 -14.18 -3.63
CA ALA A 8 9.68 -13.64 -4.99
C ALA A 8 8.26 -13.10 -5.23
N GLU A 9 7.25 -13.82 -4.78
CA GLU A 9 5.85 -13.40 -4.87
C GLU A 9 5.57 -12.20 -3.97
N TYR A 10 6.13 -12.17 -2.76
CA TYR A 10 6.07 -11.01 -1.87
C TYR A 10 6.71 -9.78 -2.52
N LYS A 11 7.95 -9.89 -3.03
CA LYS A 11 8.64 -8.78 -3.71
C LYS A 11 7.90 -8.31 -4.96
N LYS A 12 7.31 -9.23 -5.71
CA LYS A 12 6.51 -8.89 -6.89
C LYS A 12 5.28 -8.07 -6.48
N ARG A 13 4.54 -8.54 -5.47
CA ARG A 13 3.34 -7.85 -4.97
C ARG A 13 3.66 -6.52 -4.30
N GLU A 14 4.80 -6.43 -3.62
CA GLU A 14 5.33 -5.18 -3.06
C GLU A 14 5.63 -4.17 -4.18
N GLY A 15 6.28 -4.61 -5.26
CA GLY A 15 6.54 -3.78 -6.45
C GLY A 15 5.27 -3.28 -7.12
N GLU A 16 4.29 -4.16 -7.33
CA GLU A 16 2.98 -3.79 -7.90
C GLU A 16 2.25 -2.73 -7.05
N LEU A 17 2.33 -2.83 -5.71
CA LEU A 17 1.77 -1.83 -4.81
C LEU A 17 2.54 -0.51 -4.84
N TYR A 18 3.87 -0.55 -4.96
CA TYR A 18 4.67 0.67 -5.13
C TYR A 18 4.34 1.40 -6.43
N ASP A 19 4.20 0.68 -7.54
CA ASP A 19 3.81 1.27 -8.81
C ASP A 19 2.41 1.89 -8.73
N LYS A 20 1.46 1.20 -8.10
CA LYS A 20 0.09 1.71 -7.86
C LYS A 20 0.09 2.97 -6.98
N ILE A 21 0.85 2.99 -5.88
CA ILE A 21 0.98 4.17 -5.01
C ILE A 21 1.57 5.34 -5.79
N ARG A 22 2.60 5.08 -6.59
CA ARG A 22 3.26 6.10 -7.42
C ARG A 22 2.29 6.70 -8.44
N GLU A 23 1.55 5.87 -9.18
CA GLU A 23 0.59 6.32 -10.19
C GLU A 23 -0.49 7.21 -9.56
N VAL A 24 -1.09 6.76 -8.46
CA VAL A 24 -2.15 7.53 -7.78
C VAL A 24 -1.59 8.81 -7.15
N SER A 25 -0.34 8.79 -6.66
CA SER A 25 0.32 9.99 -6.14
C SER A 25 0.59 11.02 -7.25
N ASP A 26 1.02 10.56 -8.44
CA ASP A 26 1.21 11.42 -9.61
C ASP A 26 -0.13 12.00 -10.10
N GLU A 27 -1.21 11.20 -10.09
CA GLU A 27 -2.58 11.65 -10.40
C GLU A 27 -3.04 12.73 -9.41
N PHE A 28 -2.88 12.47 -8.10
CA PHE A 28 -3.19 13.43 -7.05
C PHE A 28 -2.41 14.74 -7.24
N ALA A 29 -1.10 14.67 -7.52
CA ALA A 29 -0.27 15.85 -7.74
C ALA A 29 -0.72 16.65 -8.97
N ARG A 30 -1.13 15.98 -10.04
CA ARG A 30 -1.68 16.63 -11.25
C ARG A 30 -3.02 17.31 -10.96
N LEU A 31 -3.95 16.63 -10.29
CA LEU A 31 -5.26 17.18 -9.93
C LEU A 31 -5.13 18.35 -8.96
N SER A 32 -4.26 18.22 -7.95
CA SER A 32 -3.96 19.27 -6.98
C SER A 32 -3.38 20.52 -7.67
N LYS A 33 -2.42 20.34 -8.59
CA LYS A 33 -1.84 21.44 -9.37
C LYS A 33 -2.86 22.08 -10.31
N ALA A 34 -3.81 21.31 -10.83
CA ALA A 34 -4.90 21.79 -11.66
C ALA A 34 -6.03 22.46 -10.86
N GLY A 35 -5.97 22.44 -9.52
CA GLY A 35 -7.04 22.93 -8.64
C GLY A 35 -8.33 22.12 -8.77
N MET A 36 -8.25 20.88 -9.25
CA MET A 36 -9.38 19.97 -9.42
C MET A 36 -9.67 19.23 -8.11
N ASP A 37 -10.86 18.66 -7.99
CA ASP A 37 -11.18 17.81 -6.84
C ASP A 37 -10.21 16.62 -6.76
N THR A 38 -9.53 16.53 -5.62
CA THR A 38 -8.57 15.47 -5.34
C THR A 38 -9.12 14.41 -4.40
N THR A 39 -10.39 14.53 -3.99
CA THR A 39 -11.00 13.68 -2.96
C THR A 39 -10.95 12.21 -3.36
N GLU A 40 -11.31 11.91 -4.59
CA GLU A 40 -11.28 10.54 -5.12
C GLU A 40 -9.84 10.00 -5.24
N ALA A 41 -8.90 10.82 -5.73
CA ALA A 41 -7.48 10.43 -5.82
C ALA A 41 -6.87 10.17 -4.43
N LEU A 42 -7.22 10.98 -3.44
CA LEU A 42 -6.78 10.80 -2.05
C LEU A 42 -7.32 9.49 -1.47
N ARG A 43 -8.60 9.17 -1.67
CA ARG A 43 -9.19 7.90 -1.20
C ARG A 43 -8.52 6.68 -1.83
N ARG A 44 -8.19 6.75 -3.13
CA ARG A 44 -7.45 5.69 -3.81
C ARG A 44 -6.03 5.53 -3.26
N LEU A 45 -5.38 6.65 -2.92
CA LEU A 45 -4.05 6.64 -2.33
C LEU A 45 -4.07 6.01 -0.93
N GLU A 46 -5.03 6.38 -0.08
CA GLU A 46 -5.24 5.77 1.23
C GLU A 46 -5.48 4.26 1.14
N ALA A 47 -6.30 3.81 0.18
CA ALA A 47 -6.53 2.39 -0.03
C ALA A 47 -5.24 1.65 -0.42
N ALA A 48 -4.47 2.18 -1.37
CA ALA A 48 -3.21 1.58 -1.80
C ALA A 48 -2.16 1.53 -0.66
N LEU A 49 -2.08 2.58 0.16
CA LEU A 49 -1.20 2.61 1.34
C LEU A 49 -1.65 1.61 2.42
N THR A 50 -2.96 1.42 2.61
CA THR A 50 -3.50 0.43 3.54
C THR A 50 -3.17 -0.99 3.08
N GLU A 51 -3.32 -1.29 1.79
CA GLU A 51 -2.93 -2.58 1.20
C GLU A 51 -1.42 -2.85 1.40
N PHE A 52 -0.58 -1.83 1.21
CA PHE A 52 0.86 -1.92 1.47
C PHE A 52 1.19 -2.18 2.94
N ALA A 53 0.53 -1.49 3.86
CA ALA A 53 0.71 -1.72 5.30
C ALA A 53 0.31 -3.14 5.69
N LEU A 54 -0.81 -3.66 5.17
CA LEU A 54 -1.26 -5.03 5.41
C LEU A 54 -0.31 -6.08 4.82
N LEU A 55 0.30 -5.80 3.67
CA LEU A 55 1.32 -6.68 3.09
C LEU A 55 2.54 -6.76 4.00
N ARG A 56 3.02 -5.62 4.51
CA ARG A 56 4.18 -5.57 5.42
C ARG A 56 3.91 -6.28 6.74
N ILE A 57 2.72 -6.08 7.32
CA ILE A 57 2.30 -6.79 8.54
C ILE A 57 2.27 -8.30 8.28
N GLN A 58 1.69 -8.76 7.16
CA GLN A 58 1.66 -10.19 6.83
C GLN A 58 3.05 -10.79 6.55
N GLY A 59 4.00 -10.00 6.04
CA GLY A 59 5.40 -10.41 5.93
C GLY A 59 6.12 -10.54 7.28
N GLU A 60 5.70 -9.75 8.27
CA GLU A 60 6.27 -9.69 9.62
C GLU A 60 5.59 -10.66 10.61
N ASP A 61 4.32 -11.04 10.36
CA ASP A 61 3.51 -11.92 11.21
C ASP A 61 3.99 -13.38 11.21
N THR A 62 4.87 -13.78 10.29
CA THR A 62 5.63 -15.03 10.42
C THR A 62 6.64 -15.03 11.57
N SER A 63 6.85 -13.89 12.24
CA SER A 63 7.73 -13.81 13.40
C SER A 63 7.00 -13.49 14.70
N LYS A 64 6.20 -12.43 14.85
CA LYS A 64 5.46 -12.14 16.11
C LYS A 64 4.24 -11.25 15.87
N GLY A 65 3.08 -11.71 16.32
CA GLY A 65 1.87 -10.90 16.35
C GLY A 65 2.05 -9.62 17.16
N ALA A 66 1.66 -8.48 16.60
CA ALA A 66 1.38 -7.25 17.34
C ALA A 66 0.63 -6.24 16.44
N VAL A 67 -0.65 -6.05 16.76
CA VAL A 67 -1.30 -4.74 16.95
C VAL A 67 -0.83 -3.60 16.03
N ILE A 68 -1.61 -3.26 15.00
CA ILE A 68 -1.81 -1.86 14.61
C ILE A 68 -3.30 -1.60 14.40
N LEU A 69 -3.87 -1.02 15.44
CA LEU A 69 -5.16 -0.35 15.50
C LEU A 69 -5.07 0.93 14.64
N PHE A 70 -5.79 0.99 13.51
CA PHE A 70 -6.10 2.28 12.89
C PHE A 70 -7.37 2.84 13.57
N PRO A 71 -7.31 3.99 14.26
CA PRO A 71 -8.52 4.65 14.71
C PRO A 71 -9.26 5.19 13.49
N ARG A 72 -10.47 4.69 13.26
CA ARG A 72 -11.43 5.32 12.35
C ARG A 72 -11.77 6.71 12.90
N LEU A 73 -11.36 7.74 12.17
CA LEU A 73 -11.94 9.08 12.26
C LEU A 73 -13.30 9.09 11.55
#